data_AF-A0A085ZJ68-F1
#
_entry.id   AF-A0A085ZJ68-F1
#
_cell.length_a   1.000
_cell.length_b   1.000
_cell.length_c   1.000
_cell.angle_alpha   90.00
_cell.angle_beta   90.00
_cell.angle_gamma   90.00
#
_symmetry.space_group_name_H-M   'P 1'
#
loop_
_entity.id
_entity.type
_entity.pdbx_description
1 polymer ?
#
loop_
_entity_poly.entity_id
_entity_poly.type
_entity_poly.pdbx_seq_one_letter_code
_entity_poly.pdbx_strand_id
1 'polypeptide(L)'
;MTIIEKILDSNGPMMSSKLVEILETTEKISKNTASQKVSRDNSIIKIKGFYSSGQSFCYLEKHISDISFFDLLLKSMEENGKKYWYCINAIKMNGGIISQKYLECYTNYPVIALKSHLPFKIVMQNFVSSGILIFDNDHYLISPKFNQSYSNYTQYNTIEMIKDDILNNFHNYVKNIGLISYNTGKKFSEFGKFNWCFTGVCPVNALKTNNKFGFLIADILFGHSIYEKDVTFFIEKIKTVQSFQNASKILPFILVDDIEPKALELLKKNGIIVGFIRELFGQKYADTLKNLVSVLNNAGASLKNDPDKYLDLISELKKYNEGLANNIKGTLFEFVIGHIHSVDSNNSIDLGREIFENNGKHEIDVLAVYNDKIIFAECKATNSSTSVEKIEKWKNQKIPAFRKWAEKQETWKNKKLEFEYWSTNGYDNEAENILKSISESAKKFKISYFSGADIRKRTLQMKDKKLKEAVDNFFLKTNL
;
A
#
# COMPACT_ATOMS: atom_id res chain seq x y z
N MET A 1 24.45 -28.78 -17.80
CA MET A 1 23.00 -28.62 -17.82
C MET A 1 22.34 -29.99 -17.76
N THR A 2 21.71 -30.33 -16.62
CA THR A 2 20.95 -31.56 -16.38
C THR A 2 19.72 -31.63 -17.31
N ILE A 3 19.10 -32.81 -17.44
CA ILE A 3 17.86 -32.96 -18.21
C ILE A 3 16.74 -32.08 -17.62
N ILE A 4 16.67 -32.00 -16.29
CA ILE A 4 15.68 -31.20 -15.58
C ILE A 4 15.88 -29.70 -15.87
N GLU A 5 17.14 -29.22 -15.86
CA GLU A 5 17.46 -27.84 -16.27
C GLU A 5 17.04 -27.57 -17.72
N LYS A 6 17.28 -28.50 -18.64
CA LYS A 6 16.87 -28.35 -20.06
C LYS A 6 15.35 -28.28 -20.22
N ILE A 7 14.60 -29.07 -19.45
CA ILE A 7 13.12 -29.03 -19.47
C ILE A 7 12.64 -27.66 -19.01
N LEU A 8 13.14 -27.15 -17.88
CA LEU A 8 12.78 -25.82 -17.38
C LEU A 8 13.20 -24.71 -18.33
N ASP A 9 14.36 -24.83 -18.98
CA ASP A 9 14.82 -23.84 -19.95
C ASP A 9 13.88 -23.75 -21.17
N SER A 10 13.39 -24.89 -21.64
CA SER A 10 12.54 -24.95 -22.84
C SER A 10 11.07 -24.61 -22.55
N ASN A 11 10.59 -24.87 -21.33
CA ASN A 11 9.16 -24.77 -20.98
C ASN A 11 8.85 -23.66 -19.97
N GLY A 12 9.87 -23.05 -19.38
CA GLY A 12 9.74 -22.04 -18.31
C GLY A 12 9.45 -22.63 -16.92
N PRO A 13 9.24 -21.75 -15.92
CA PRO A 13 8.86 -22.12 -14.56
C PRO A 13 7.55 -22.93 -14.51
N MET A 14 7.47 -23.94 -13.64
CA MET A 14 6.27 -24.77 -13.51
C MET A 14 6.16 -25.50 -12.17
N MET A 15 4.98 -26.07 -11.91
CA MET A 15 4.78 -26.98 -10.77
C MET A 15 5.57 -28.28 -10.91
N SER A 16 6.07 -28.78 -9.79
CA SER A 16 6.84 -30.02 -9.73
C SER A 16 6.11 -31.22 -10.29
N SER A 17 4.77 -31.28 -10.20
CA SER A 17 3.96 -32.34 -10.83
C SER A 17 4.10 -32.34 -12.35
N LYS A 18 3.97 -31.17 -12.98
CA LYS A 18 4.12 -31.02 -14.44
C LYS A 18 5.55 -31.34 -14.88
N LEU A 19 6.54 -30.91 -14.09
CA LEU A 19 7.95 -31.24 -14.35
C LEU A 19 8.19 -32.76 -14.27
N VAL A 20 7.57 -33.44 -13.31
CA VAL A 20 7.63 -34.91 -13.17
C VAL A 20 7.00 -35.61 -14.37
N GLU A 21 5.84 -35.16 -14.86
CA GLU A 21 5.16 -35.74 -16.04
C GLU A 21 6.00 -35.61 -17.32
N ILE A 22 6.65 -34.44 -17.52
CA ILE A 22 7.55 -34.23 -18.65
C ILE A 22 8.80 -35.11 -18.52
N LEU A 23 9.38 -35.21 -17.32
CA LEU A 23 10.57 -36.02 -17.07
C LEU A 23 10.28 -37.53 -17.24
N GLU A 24 9.12 -38.00 -16.78
CA GLU A 24 8.63 -39.36 -16.94
C GLU A 24 8.62 -39.76 -18.42
N THR A 25 8.05 -38.89 -19.26
CA THR A 25 7.96 -39.11 -20.71
C THR A 25 9.32 -38.99 -21.40
N THR A 26 10.15 -38.02 -21.00
CA THR A 26 11.45 -37.74 -21.62
C THR A 26 12.47 -38.83 -21.34
N GLU A 27 12.53 -39.34 -20.10
CA GLU A 27 13.49 -40.38 -19.70
C GLU A 27 12.90 -41.80 -19.72
N LYS A 28 11.59 -41.96 -20.00
CA LYS A 28 10.87 -43.25 -19.96
C LYS A 28 11.06 -44.00 -18.62
N ILE A 29 11.01 -43.26 -17.52
CA ILE A 29 11.12 -43.79 -16.15
C ILE A 29 9.76 -43.82 -15.47
N SER A 30 9.63 -44.47 -14.31
CA SER A 30 8.37 -44.42 -13.55
C SER A 30 8.14 -43.04 -12.91
N LYS A 31 6.87 -42.63 -12.76
CA LYS A 31 6.48 -41.40 -12.02
C LYS A 31 7.15 -41.24 -10.65
N ASN A 32 7.28 -42.33 -9.88
CA ASN A 32 7.93 -42.29 -8.56
C ASN A 32 9.43 -41.97 -8.69
N THR A 33 10.11 -42.62 -9.64
CA THR A 33 11.51 -42.34 -9.95
C THR A 33 11.71 -40.90 -10.41
N ALA A 34 10.85 -40.39 -11.29
CA ALA A 34 10.89 -39.01 -11.76
C ALA A 34 10.66 -38.00 -10.62
N SER A 35 9.67 -38.26 -9.76
CA SER A 35 9.40 -37.45 -8.55
C SER A 35 10.61 -37.39 -7.62
N GLN A 36 11.26 -38.53 -7.35
CA GLN A 36 12.47 -38.57 -6.53
C GLN A 36 13.63 -37.78 -7.17
N LYS A 37 13.81 -37.88 -8.49
CA LYS A 37 14.82 -37.09 -9.21
C LYS A 37 14.57 -35.58 -9.05
N VAL A 38 13.36 -35.09 -9.35
CA VAL A 38 13.01 -33.66 -9.21
C VAL A 38 13.16 -33.16 -7.77
N SER A 39 12.71 -33.96 -6.79
CA SER A 39 12.78 -33.60 -5.38
C SER A 39 14.23 -33.45 -4.88
N ARG A 40 15.13 -34.32 -5.32
CA ARG A 40 16.55 -34.36 -4.94
C ARG A 40 17.46 -33.47 -5.80
N ASP A 41 16.96 -32.93 -6.90
CA ASP A 41 17.76 -32.08 -7.79
C ASP A 41 18.10 -30.74 -7.10
N ASN A 42 19.40 -30.44 -6.98
CA ASN A 42 19.93 -29.21 -6.39
C ASN A 42 20.37 -28.17 -7.44
N SER A 43 20.29 -28.51 -8.73
CA SER A 43 20.57 -27.58 -9.85
C SER A 43 19.42 -26.62 -10.14
N ILE A 44 18.23 -26.88 -9.60
CA ILE A 44 17.04 -26.05 -9.76
C ILE A 44 16.61 -25.42 -8.44
N ILE A 45 15.89 -24.30 -8.54
CA ILE A 45 15.31 -23.62 -7.38
C ILE A 45 13.86 -24.06 -7.21
N LYS A 46 13.44 -24.20 -5.96
CA LYS A 46 12.11 -24.71 -5.57
C LYS A 46 11.48 -23.83 -4.49
N ILE A 47 10.34 -23.22 -4.79
CA ILE A 47 9.47 -22.61 -3.77
C ILE A 47 8.59 -23.70 -3.18
N LYS A 48 8.77 -23.99 -1.89
CA LYS A 48 8.10 -25.06 -1.14
C LYS A 48 7.19 -24.47 -0.05
N GLY A 49 6.23 -25.27 0.43
CA GLY A 49 5.39 -24.92 1.59
C GLY A 49 4.12 -24.11 1.28
N PHE A 50 3.93 -23.70 0.03
CA PHE A 50 2.78 -22.91 -0.42
C PHE A 50 1.75 -23.69 -1.25
N TYR A 51 1.91 -25.02 -1.34
CA TYR A 51 1.11 -25.86 -2.24
C TYR A 51 0.61 -27.11 -1.52
N SER A 52 -0.50 -27.65 -1.99
CA SER A 52 -1.02 -28.93 -1.52
C SER A 52 -0.07 -30.07 -1.85
N SER A 53 -0.19 -31.19 -1.10
CA SER A 53 0.52 -32.44 -1.38
C SER A 53 2.05 -32.34 -1.47
N GLY A 54 2.65 -31.36 -0.79
CA GLY A 54 4.10 -31.17 -0.75
C GLY A 54 4.72 -30.74 -2.09
N GLN A 55 3.91 -30.29 -3.05
CA GLN A 55 4.41 -29.80 -4.33
C GLN A 55 5.25 -28.54 -4.18
N SER A 56 6.05 -28.24 -5.21
CA SER A 56 6.87 -27.03 -5.27
C SER A 56 6.78 -26.38 -6.64
N PHE A 57 6.97 -25.06 -6.68
CA PHE A 57 7.17 -24.34 -7.93
C PHE A 57 8.65 -24.35 -8.28
N CYS A 58 8.99 -24.92 -9.43
CA CYS A 58 10.34 -25.20 -9.91
C CYS A 58 10.77 -24.20 -10.98
N TYR A 59 11.97 -23.65 -10.87
CA TYR A 59 12.50 -22.66 -11.80
C TYR A 59 14.03 -22.59 -11.79
N LEU A 60 14.60 -21.86 -12.76
CA LEU A 60 16.02 -21.53 -12.85
C LEU A 60 16.22 -20.06 -12.44
N GLU A 61 17.38 -19.72 -11.86
CA GLU A 61 17.70 -18.35 -11.42
C GLU A 61 17.43 -17.30 -12.52
N LYS A 62 17.81 -17.63 -13.77
CA LYS A 62 17.60 -16.76 -14.94
C LYS A 62 16.13 -16.43 -15.25
N HIS A 63 15.18 -17.21 -14.73
CA HIS A 63 13.76 -16.93 -14.92
C HIS A 63 13.28 -15.78 -14.05
N ILE A 64 13.95 -15.44 -12.94
CA ILE A 64 13.51 -14.35 -12.06
C ILE A 64 13.49 -13.00 -12.80
N SER A 65 14.40 -12.79 -13.75
CA SER A 65 14.43 -11.56 -14.54
C SER A 65 13.36 -11.50 -15.64
N ASP A 66 12.62 -12.59 -15.89
CA ASP A 66 11.51 -12.60 -16.84
C ASP A 66 10.29 -11.90 -16.23
N ILE A 67 9.70 -10.98 -16.98
CA ILE A 67 8.52 -10.21 -16.59
C ILE A 67 7.32 -11.14 -16.25
N SER A 68 7.24 -12.30 -16.89
CA SER A 68 6.16 -13.28 -16.70
C SER A 68 6.32 -14.18 -15.46
N PHE A 69 7.51 -14.20 -14.83
CA PHE A 69 7.81 -15.13 -13.75
C PHE A 69 6.82 -15.00 -12.59
N PHE A 70 6.58 -13.77 -12.15
CA PHE A 70 5.73 -13.53 -10.99
C PHE A 70 4.27 -13.88 -11.29
N ASP A 71 3.78 -13.61 -12.51
CA ASP A 71 2.43 -14.00 -12.91
C ASP A 71 2.27 -15.53 -12.97
N LEU A 72 3.30 -16.27 -13.41
CA LEU A 72 3.31 -17.74 -13.36
C LEU A 72 3.30 -18.27 -11.92
N LEU A 73 4.07 -17.64 -11.02
CA LEU A 73 4.07 -17.99 -9.59
C LEU A 73 2.70 -17.71 -8.94
N LEU A 74 2.07 -16.58 -9.26
CA LEU A 74 0.73 -16.25 -8.77
C LEU A 74 -0.29 -17.25 -9.29
N LYS A 75 -0.25 -17.57 -10.59
CA LYS A 75 -1.13 -18.56 -11.19
C LYS A 75 -0.97 -19.93 -10.55
N SER A 76 0.27 -20.36 -10.25
CA SER A 76 0.48 -21.64 -9.57
C SER A 76 -0.10 -21.65 -8.17
N MET A 77 -0.01 -20.54 -7.43
CA MET A 77 -0.67 -20.41 -6.12
C MET A 77 -2.19 -20.36 -6.25
N GLU A 78 -2.73 -19.68 -7.26
CA GLU A 78 -4.17 -19.63 -7.49
C GLU A 78 -4.75 -21.05 -7.70
N GLU A 79 -4.07 -21.86 -8.51
CA GLU A 79 -4.48 -23.21 -8.88
C GLU A 79 -4.22 -24.24 -7.78
N ASN A 80 -3.06 -24.17 -7.10
CA ASN A 80 -2.57 -25.26 -6.22
C ASN A 80 -2.38 -24.86 -4.75
N GLY A 81 -2.61 -23.59 -4.41
CA GLY A 81 -2.31 -22.99 -3.11
C GLY A 81 -3.21 -21.80 -2.76
N LYS A 82 -4.50 -21.87 -3.11
CA LYS A 82 -5.41 -20.72 -3.21
C LYS A 82 -5.44 -19.78 -2.00
N LYS A 83 -5.28 -20.29 -0.77
CA LYS A 83 -5.20 -19.45 0.44
C LYS A 83 -3.97 -18.55 0.47
N TYR A 84 -2.83 -19.03 -0.03
CA TYR A 84 -1.61 -18.23 -0.18
C TYR A 84 -1.75 -17.21 -1.29
N TRP A 85 -2.47 -17.57 -2.37
CA TRP A 85 -2.82 -16.62 -3.41
C TRP A 85 -3.64 -15.45 -2.86
N TYR A 86 -4.60 -15.66 -1.94
CA TYR A 86 -5.33 -14.56 -1.29
C TYR A 86 -4.40 -13.54 -0.62
N CYS A 87 -3.34 -13.99 0.07
CA CYS A 87 -2.36 -13.10 0.69
C CYS A 87 -1.68 -12.20 -0.35
N ILE A 88 -1.17 -12.79 -1.44
CA ILE A 88 -0.44 -12.01 -2.43
C ILE A 88 -1.39 -11.14 -3.27
N ASN A 89 -2.60 -11.64 -3.59
CA ASN A 89 -3.61 -10.86 -4.29
C ASN A 89 -4.02 -9.63 -3.47
N ALA A 90 -4.23 -9.79 -2.16
CA ALA A 90 -4.50 -8.66 -1.27
C ALA A 90 -3.38 -7.61 -1.33
N ILE A 91 -2.12 -8.01 -1.30
CA ILE A 91 -1.00 -7.07 -1.41
C ILE A 91 -0.99 -6.40 -2.81
N LYS A 92 -1.19 -7.16 -3.89
CA LYS A 92 -1.20 -6.66 -5.29
C LYS A 92 -2.34 -5.67 -5.55
N MET A 93 -3.54 -5.94 -5.05
CA MET A 93 -4.69 -5.05 -5.14
C MET A 93 -4.47 -3.72 -4.40
N ASN A 94 -3.61 -3.74 -3.38
CA ASN A 94 -3.16 -2.55 -2.66
C ASN A 94 -1.85 -2.01 -3.26
N GLY A 95 -1.64 -2.24 -4.56
CA GLY A 95 -0.50 -1.79 -5.37
C GLY A 95 0.87 -2.34 -4.96
N GLY A 96 0.94 -3.37 -4.13
CA GLY A 96 2.19 -4.05 -3.77
C GLY A 96 2.64 -3.82 -2.34
N ILE A 97 1.92 -2.99 -1.56
CA ILE A 97 2.20 -2.69 -0.16
C ILE A 97 0.90 -2.67 0.63
N ILE A 98 0.91 -3.20 1.84
CA ILE A 98 -0.25 -3.18 2.73
C ILE A 98 0.21 -3.28 4.17
N SER A 99 -0.46 -2.58 5.09
CA SER A 99 -0.20 -2.77 6.51
C SER A 99 -0.72 -4.12 7.00
N GLN A 100 -0.09 -4.63 8.05
CA GLN A 100 -0.46 -5.90 8.66
C GLN A 100 -1.94 -5.91 9.08
N LYS A 101 -2.44 -4.80 9.66
CA LYS A 101 -3.84 -4.70 10.12
C LYS A 101 -4.86 -4.94 8.99
N TYR A 102 -4.60 -4.45 7.77
CA TYR A 102 -5.48 -4.70 6.63
C TYR A 102 -5.25 -6.08 6.02
N LEU A 103 -4.00 -6.56 5.97
CA LEU A 103 -3.72 -7.89 5.42
C LEU A 103 -4.33 -9.02 6.27
N GLU A 104 -4.35 -8.86 7.60
CA GLU A 104 -5.07 -9.77 8.50
C GLU A 104 -6.57 -9.82 8.17
N CYS A 105 -7.16 -8.72 7.69
CA CYS A 105 -8.54 -8.68 7.23
C CYS A 105 -8.73 -9.33 5.86
N TYR A 106 -7.79 -9.16 4.93
CA TYR A 106 -7.92 -9.63 3.55
C TYR A 106 -7.44 -11.07 3.29
N THR A 107 -7.26 -11.86 4.35
CA THR A 107 -6.79 -13.24 4.23
C THR A 107 -7.75 -14.23 4.87
N ASN A 108 -7.63 -15.49 4.46
CA ASN A 108 -8.35 -16.62 5.06
C ASN A 108 -7.44 -17.41 6.01
N TYR A 109 -6.66 -16.67 6.81
CA TYR A 109 -5.83 -17.23 7.87
C TYR A 109 -6.24 -16.64 9.22
N PRO A 110 -6.48 -17.50 10.22
CA PRO A 110 -6.93 -17.04 11.51
C PRO A 110 -5.78 -16.35 12.26
N VAL A 111 -6.12 -15.29 13.00
CA VAL A 111 -5.19 -14.56 13.87
C VAL A 111 -5.07 -15.22 15.25
N ILE A 112 -6.04 -16.08 15.59
CA ILE A 112 -6.04 -16.94 16.78
C ILE A 112 -5.95 -18.41 16.34
N ALA A 113 -5.31 -19.27 17.14
CA ALA A 113 -5.18 -20.70 16.83
C ALA A 113 -6.53 -21.38 16.50
N LEU A 114 -6.59 -22.03 15.34
CA LEU A 114 -7.72 -22.83 14.86
C LEU A 114 -7.21 -24.19 14.40
N LYS A 115 -7.83 -25.27 14.89
CA LYS A 115 -7.44 -26.64 14.59
C LYS A 115 -7.42 -26.85 13.06
N SER A 116 -6.36 -27.48 12.56
CA SER A 116 -6.14 -27.77 11.13
C SER A 116 -5.94 -26.53 10.24
N HIS A 117 -5.74 -25.34 10.81
CA HIS A 117 -5.43 -24.13 10.07
C HIS A 117 -4.10 -23.54 10.56
N LEU A 118 -3.26 -23.10 9.63
CA LEU A 118 -2.06 -22.33 9.97
C LEU A 118 -2.48 -20.92 10.41
N PRO A 119 -1.95 -20.39 11.53
CA PRO A 119 -2.14 -18.99 11.90
C PRO A 119 -1.52 -18.03 10.88
N PHE A 120 -2.14 -16.85 10.73
CA PHE A 120 -1.67 -15.77 9.85
C PHE A 120 -0.16 -15.49 10.01
N LYS A 121 0.30 -15.31 11.25
CA LYS A 121 1.70 -15.00 11.56
C LYS A 121 2.68 -16.05 11.00
N ILE A 122 2.33 -17.33 11.07
CA ILE A 122 3.19 -18.42 10.57
C ILE A 122 3.27 -18.35 9.03
N VAL A 123 2.13 -18.12 8.37
CA VAL A 123 2.08 -18.01 6.91
C VAL A 123 2.90 -16.81 6.43
N MET A 124 2.78 -15.66 7.09
CA MET A 124 3.54 -14.48 6.72
C MET A 124 5.04 -14.65 6.97
N GLN A 125 5.44 -15.30 8.06
CA GLN A 125 6.85 -15.68 8.29
C GLN A 125 7.40 -16.57 7.17
N ASN A 126 6.60 -17.50 6.64
CA ASN A 126 7.01 -18.32 5.49
C ASN A 126 7.19 -17.49 4.21
N PHE A 127 6.32 -16.52 3.95
CA PHE A 127 6.49 -15.61 2.81
C PHE A 127 7.75 -14.74 2.92
N VAL A 128 8.06 -14.26 4.13
CA VAL A 128 9.26 -13.47 4.39
C VAL A 128 10.52 -14.32 4.30
N SER A 129 10.53 -15.53 4.90
CA SER A 129 11.70 -16.42 4.87
C SER A 129 12.00 -16.99 3.47
N SER A 130 10.99 -17.15 2.62
CA SER A 130 11.16 -17.46 1.20
C SER A 130 11.58 -16.26 0.33
N GLY A 131 11.62 -15.07 0.93
CA GLY A 131 11.94 -13.81 0.26
C GLY A 131 10.92 -13.38 -0.79
N ILE A 132 9.70 -13.94 -0.76
CA ILE A 132 8.58 -13.48 -1.61
C ILE A 132 8.07 -12.14 -1.14
N LEU A 133 7.99 -11.98 0.18
CA LEU A 133 7.61 -10.72 0.80
C LEU A 133 8.74 -10.14 1.64
N ILE A 134 8.71 -8.82 1.82
CA ILE A 134 9.49 -8.08 2.81
C ILE A 134 8.51 -7.59 3.88
N PHE A 135 8.93 -7.62 5.14
CA PHE A 135 8.20 -7.02 6.25
C PHE A 135 8.99 -5.82 6.79
N ASP A 136 8.40 -4.62 6.71
CA ASP A 136 9.04 -3.36 7.10
C ASP A 136 8.00 -2.43 7.75
N ASN A 137 8.29 -1.94 8.96
CA ASN A 137 7.45 -0.98 9.71
C ASN A 137 5.95 -1.35 9.72
N ASP A 138 5.61 -2.59 10.10
CA ASP A 138 4.25 -3.15 10.10
C ASP A 138 3.58 -3.30 8.72
N HIS A 139 4.35 -3.22 7.63
CA HIS A 139 3.86 -3.41 6.27
C HIS A 139 4.48 -4.64 5.62
N TYR A 140 3.68 -5.31 4.78
CA TYR A 140 4.13 -6.36 3.89
C TYR A 140 4.23 -5.84 2.46
N LEU A 141 5.30 -6.24 1.79
CA LEU A 141 5.65 -5.80 0.45
C LEU A 141 5.98 -6.97 -0.44
N ILE A 142 5.58 -6.91 -1.70
CA ILE A 142 6.12 -7.82 -2.70
C ILE A 142 7.60 -7.48 -2.90
N SER A 143 8.46 -8.50 -2.80
CA SER A 143 9.90 -8.29 -2.98
C SER A 143 10.19 -7.65 -4.35
N PRO A 144 11.08 -6.64 -4.43
CA PRO A 144 11.44 -5.99 -5.70
C PRO A 144 11.97 -6.95 -6.77
N LYS A 145 12.49 -8.12 -6.35
CA LYS A 145 12.91 -9.20 -7.27
C LYS A 145 11.77 -9.82 -8.05
N PHE A 146 10.53 -9.66 -7.59
CA PHE A 146 9.31 -10.21 -8.19
C PHE A 146 8.36 -9.13 -8.73
N ASN A 147 8.42 -7.92 -8.18
CA ASN A 147 7.67 -6.78 -8.69
C ASN A 147 8.62 -5.59 -8.88
N GLN A 148 8.97 -5.30 -10.14
CA GLN A 148 9.89 -4.22 -10.49
C GLN A 148 9.23 -2.83 -10.45
N SER A 149 7.95 -2.74 -10.08
CA SER A 149 7.25 -1.46 -9.94
C SER A 149 7.77 -0.69 -8.72
N TYR A 150 7.89 0.62 -8.84
CA TYR A 150 8.26 1.49 -7.73
C TYR A 150 7.19 1.48 -6.63
N SER A 151 7.61 1.28 -5.38
CA SER A 151 6.78 1.45 -4.20
C SER A 151 6.75 2.91 -3.76
N ASN A 152 5.56 3.46 -3.51
CA ASN A 152 5.35 4.76 -2.87
C ASN A 152 4.56 4.59 -1.56
N TYR A 153 5.25 4.42 -0.43
CA TYR A 153 4.57 4.20 0.86
C TYR A 153 3.66 5.35 1.25
N THR A 154 4.03 6.59 0.97
CA THR A 154 3.18 7.74 1.31
C THR A 154 1.84 7.67 0.59
N GLN A 155 1.83 7.28 -0.68
CA GLN A 155 0.60 7.03 -1.42
C GLN A 155 -0.22 5.88 -0.80
N TYR A 156 0.41 4.74 -0.47
CA TYR A 156 -0.31 3.60 0.16
C TYR A 156 -0.86 3.94 1.53
N ASN A 157 -0.07 4.58 2.38
CA ASN A 157 -0.48 5.08 3.69
C ASN A 157 -1.68 6.02 3.56
N THR A 158 -1.67 6.89 2.54
CA THR A 158 -2.78 7.81 2.29
C THR A 158 -4.05 7.06 1.89
N ILE A 159 -3.97 6.02 1.04
CA ILE A 159 -5.12 5.16 0.70
C ILE A 159 -5.66 4.45 1.96
N GLU A 160 -4.78 3.94 2.81
CA GLU A 160 -5.20 3.34 4.08
C GLU A 160 -5.85 4.34 5.03
N MET A 161 -5.37 5.59 5.09
CA MET A 161 -6.04 6.66 5.85
C MET A 161 -7.45 6.96 5.32
N ILE A 162 -7.63 6.95 3.99
CA ILE A 162 -8.95 7.11 3.37
C ILE A 162 -9.88 5.96 3.77
N LYS A 163 -9.39 4.71 3.70
CA LYS A 163 -10.16 3.53 4.15
C LYS A 163 -10.53 3.63 5.61
N ASP A 164 -9.60 4.06 6.46
CA ASP A 164 -9.82 4.23 7.90
C ASP A 164 -10.91 5.26 8.20
N ASP A 165 -10.95 6.34 7.41
CA ASP A 165 -11.99 7.36 7.48
C ASP A 165 -13.35 6.84 7.00
N ILE A 166 -13.39 6.13 5.86
CA ILE A 166 -14.61 5.45 5.39
C ILE A 166 -15.15 4.49 6.46
N LEU A 167 -14.29 3.72 7.12
CA LEU A 167 -14.69 2.82 8.22
C LEU A 167 -15.22 3.59 9.43
N ASN A 168 -14.68 4.76 9.76
CA ASN A 168 -15.20 5.63 10.81
C ASN A 168 -16.61 6.14 10.45
N ASN A 169 -16.80 6.59 9.22
CA ASN A 169 -18.09 7.06 8.71
C ASN A 169 -19.11 5.91 8.67
N PHE A 170 -18.69 4.71 8.24
CA PHE A 170 -19.51 3.50 8.29
C PHE A 170 -19.90 3.14 9.72
N HIS A 171 -18.97 3.15 10.67
CA HIS A 171 -19.26 2.92 12.09
C HIS A 171 -20.33 3.90 12.59
N ASN A 172 -20.16 5.19 12.36
CA ASN A 172 -21.15 6.19 12.76
C ASN A 172 -22.51 5.95 12.11
N TYR A 173 -22.54 5.63 10.82
CA TYR A 173 -23.76 5.33 10.08
C TYR A 173 -24.51 4.14 10.68
N VAL A 174 -23.86 2.96 10.79
CA VAL A 174 -24.51 1.73 11.28
C VAL A 174 -24.89 1.82 12.76
N LYS A 175 -24.15 2.59 13.56
CA LYS A 175 -24.49 2.89 14.95
C LYS A 175 -25.76 3.75 15.04
N ASN A 176 -25.82 4.84 14.28
CA ASN A 176 -26.89 5.83 14.39
C ASN A 176 -28.24 5.31 13.88
N ILE A 177 -28.25 4.39 12.91
CA ILE A 177 -29.48 3.74 12.43
C ILE A 177 -29.89 2.52 13.28
N GLY A 178 -29.15 2.20 14.34
CA GLY A 178 -29.43 1.06 15.23
C GLY A 178 -29.11 -0.31 14.64
N LEU A 179 -28.29 -0.38 13.58
CA LEU A 179 -27.86 -1.64 12.97
C LEU A 179 -26.87 -2.39 13.87
N ILE A 180 -26.13 -1.67 14.72
CA ILE A 180 -25.31 -2.26 15.78
C ILE A 180 -25.68 -1.69 17.16
N SER A 181 -25.33 -2.41 18.22
CA SER A 181 -25.41 -1.90 19.59
C SER A 181 -24.38 -0.79 19.81
N TYR A 182 -24.80 0.29 20.49
CA TYR A 182 -24.13 1.60 20.50
C TYR A 182 -22.61 1.60 20.77
N ASN A 183 -22.13 0.77 21.70
CA ASN A 183 -20.72 0.71 22.12
C ASN A 183 -19.98 -0.54 21.63
N THR A 184 -20.51 -1.24 20.63
CA THR A 184 -19.96 -2.54 20.21
C THR A 184 -19.13 -2.49 18.94
N GLY A 185 -19.18 -1.38 18.19
CA GLY A 185 -18.42 -1.19 16.96
C GLY A 185 -16.91 -1.13 17.23
N LYS A 186 -16.14 -1.96 16.53
CA LYS A 186 -14.68 -2.02 16.62
C LYS A 186 -14.07 -2.15 15.23
N LYS A 187 -12.99 -1.40 14.98
CA LYS A 187 -12.18 -1.55 13.76
C LYS A 187 -11.08 -2.59 13.97
N PHE A 188 -10.68 -3.28 12.90
CA PHE A 188 -9.59 -4.26 12.89
C PHE A 188 -9.68 -5.26 14.05
N SER A 189 -10.86 -5.82 14.25
CA SER A 189 -11.15 -6.63 15.43
C SER A 189 -11.45 -8.08 15.07
N GLU A 190 -11.13 -8.96 15.99
CA GLU A 190 -11.33 -10.39 15.84
C GLU A 190 -12.81 -10.76 15.99
N PHE A 191 -13.30 -11.59 15.06
CA PHE A 191 -14.54 -12.35 15.18
C PHE A 191 -14.39 -13.68 14.43
N GLY A 192 -14.73 -14.79 15.09
CA GLY A 192 -14.63 -16.12 14.50
C GLY A 192 -13.18 -16.58 14.27
N LYS A 193 -12.23 -16.09 15.07
CA LYS A 193 -10.77 -16.27 15.00
C LYS A 193 -10.08 -15.55 13.83
N PHE A 194 -10.79 -14.68 13.11
CA PHE A 194 -10.24 -13.87 12.03
C PHE A 194 -10.47 -12.38 12.31
N ASN A 195 -9.59 -11.51 11.83
CA ASN A 195 -9.77 -10.05 11.94
C ASN A 195 -10.64 -9.52 10.80
N TRP A 196 -11.49 -8.55 11.07
CA TRP A 196 -12.31 -7.85 10.06
C TRP A 196 -12.05 -6.35 10.18
N CYS A 197 -12.17 -5.61 9.07
CA CYS A 197 -11.96 -4.17 9.10
C CYS A 197 -12.94 -3.49 10.06
N PHE A 198 -14.15 -4.04 10.21
CA PHE A 198 -15.13 -3.62 11.20
C PHE A 198 -15.96 -4.79 11.73
N THR A 199 -16.26 -4.80 13.03
CA THR A 199 -17.27 -5.68 13.63
C THR A 199 -18.16 -4.91 14.59
N GLY A 200 -19.37 -5.40 14.82
CA GLY A 200 -20.28 -4.87 15.86
C GLY A 200 -21.41 -5.86 16.18
N VAL A 201 -21.92 -5.82 17.39
CA VAL A 201 -23.07 -6.67 17.79
C VAL A 201 -24.31 -6.12 17.10
N CYS A 202 -25.02 -6.97 16.35
CA CYS A 202 -26.18 -6.59 15.55
C CYS A 202 -27.49 -7.02 16.22
N PRO A 203 -28.29 -6.10 16.78
CA PRO A 203 -29.52 -6.41 17.49
C PRO A 203 -30.73 -6.60 16.56
N VAL A 204 -30.55 -6.57 15.24
CA VAL A 204 -31.64 -6.76 14.27
C VAL A 204 -32.34 -8.10 14.51
N ASN A 205 -33.67 -8.05 14.58
CA ASN A 205 -34.48 -9.18 15.02
C ASN A 205 -34.25 -10.46 14.21
N ALA A 206 -34.11 -10.35 12.88
CA ALA A 206 -33.87 -11.49 11.99
C ALA A 206 -32.56 -12.25 12.29
N LEU A 207 -31.57 -11.56 12.89
CA LEU A 207 -30.27 -12.12 13.22
C LEU A 207 -30.19 -12.64 14.66
N LYS A 208 -31.26 -12.50 15.44
CA LYS A 208 -31.32 -13.09 16.78
C LYS A 208 -31.51 -14.61 16.69
N THR A 209 -30.82 -15.33 17.56
CA THR A 209 -30.97 -16.78 17.75
C THR A 209 -30.86 -17.10 19.23
N ASN A 210 -31.84 -17.78 19.82
CA ASN A 210 -31.84 -18.19 21.23
C ASN A 210 -31.45 -17.05 22.20
N ASN A 211 -32.10 -15.88 22.04
CA ASN A 211 -31.84 -14.63 22.78
C ASN A 211 -30.41 -14.05 22.64
N LYS A 212 -29.59 -14.55 21.72
CA LYS A 212 -28.29 -13.96 21.36
C LYS A 212 -28.43 -13.08 20.12
N PHE A 213 -27.82 -11.91 20.15
CA PHE A 213 -27.73 -11.02 19.00
C PHE A 213 -26.75 -11.58 17.96
N GLY A 214 -26.95 -11.17 16.71
CA GLY A 214 -26.01 -11.48 15.63
C GLY A 214 -24.82 -10.53 15.63
N PHE A 215 -24.02 -10.60 14.58
CA PHE A 215 -22.88 -9.71 14.38
C PHE A 215 -22.91 -9.07 12.99
N LEU A 216 -22.64 -7.78 12.91
CA LEU A 216 -22.24 -7.14 11.67
C LEU A 216 -20.73 -7.33 11.53
N ILE A 217 -20.29 -7.75 10.35
CA ILE A 217 -18.88 -7.79 9.97
C ILE A 217 -18.71 -7.04 8.65
N ALA A 218 -17.64 -6.28 8.50
CA ALA A 218 -17.35 -5.59 7.26
C ALA A 218 -15.86 -5.58 6.91
N ASP A 219 -15.57 -5.72 5.61
CA ASP A 219 -14.29 -5.38 5.01
C ASP A 219 -14.48 -4.28 3.97
N ILE A 220 -13.39 -3.59 3.59
CA ILE A 220 -13.41 -2.50 2.61
C ILE A 220 -12.43 -2.81 1.49
N LEU A 221 -12.84 -2.62 0.24
CA LEU A 221 -11.97 -2.63 -0.94
C LEU A 221 -12.17 -1.29 -1.64
N PHE A 222 -11.10 -0.51 -1.82
CA PHE A 222 -11.21 0.88 -2.26
C PHE A 222 -10.03 1.29 -3.14
N GLY A 223 -10.31 2.14 -4.14
CA GLY A 223 -9.28 2.82 -4.93
C GLY A 223 -8.73 2.03 -6.12
N HIS A 224 -9.41 0.94 -6.50
CA HIS A 224 -9.07 0.10 -7.65
C HIS A 224 -10.32 -0.62 -8.17
N SER A 225 -10.27 -1.09 -9.41
CA SER A 225 -11.31 -1.95 -9.96
C SER A 225 -11.32 -3.30 -9.24
N ILE A 226 -12.49 -3.71 -8.75
CA ILE A 226 -12.68 -4.95 -8.01
C ILE A 226 -13.26 -6.02 -8.94
N TYR A 227 -12.55 -7.12 -9.10
CA TYR A 227 -12.92 -8.25 -9.96
C TYR A 227 -13.45 -9.43 -9.15
N GLU A 228 -14.01 -10.43 -9.84
CA GLU A 228 -14.64 -11.60 -9.20
C GLU A 228 -13.70 -12.32 -8.24
N LYS A 229 -12.42 -12.48 -8.62
CA LYS A 229 -11.43 -13.19 -7.80
C LYS A 229 -11.08 -12.42 -6.51
N ASP A 230 -11.16 -11.10 -6.55
CA ASP A 230 -10.76 -10.20 -5.45
C ASP A 230 -11.65 -10.31 -4.22
N VAL A 231 -12.89 -10.75 -4.40
CA VAL A 231 -13.87 -10.89 -3.30
C VAL A 231 -13.93 -12.31 -2.73
N THR A 232 -13.24 -13.27 -3.35
CA THR A 232 -13.33 -14.69 -2.97
C THR A 232 -12.74 -14.97 -1.59
N PHE A 233 -11.71 -14.23 -1.16
CA PHE A 233 -11.15 -14.38 0.20
C PHE A 233 -12.23 -14.15 1.26
N PHE A 234 -13.06 -13.12 1.07
CA PHE A 234 -14.08 -12.68 2.02
C PHE A 234 -15.19 -13.73 2.14
N ILE A 235 -15.64 -14.25 0.99
CA ILE A 235 -16.63 -15.32 0.92
C ILE A 235 -16.14 -16.59 1.63
N GLU A 236 -14.93 -17.05 1.32
CA GLU A 236 -14.38 -18.28 1.91
C GLU A 236 -14.10 -18.15 3.41
N LYS A 237 -13.73 -16.94 3.85
CA LYS A 237 -13.56 -16.62 5.27
C LYS A 237 -14.90 -16.64 6.01
N ILE A 238 -15.95 -16.05 5.44
CA ILE A 238 -17.32 -16.13 5.97
C ILE A 238 -17.78 -17.57 6.11
N LYS A 239 -17.62 -18.39 5.05
CA LYS A 239 -17.98 -19.82 5.08
C LYS A 239 -17.27 -20.55 6.22
N THR A 240 -15.99 -20.26 6.44
CA THR A 240 -15.20 -20.87 7.52
C THR A 240 -15.74 -20.47 8.90
N VAL A 241 -16.07 -19.20 9.11
CA VAL A 241 -16.64 -18.75 10.40
C VAL A 241 -18.04 -19.34 10.63
N GLN A 242 -18.86 -19.43 9.59
CA GLN A 242 -20.20 -20.01 9.67
C GLN A 242 -20.21 -21.54 9.80
N SER A 243 -19.11 -22.23 9.52
CA SER A 243 -19.02 -23.70 9.71
C SER A 243 -18.77 -24.11 11.17
N PHE A 244 -18.58 -23.16 12.09
CA PHE A 244 -18.40 -23.49 13.50
C PHE A 244 -19.71 -23.94 14.14
N GLN A 245 -19.64 -24.94 15.03
CA GLN A 245 -20.81 -25.59 15.64
C GLN A 245 -21.82 -24.61 16.29
N ASN A 246 -21.34 -23.49 16.84
CA ASN A 246 -22.16 -22.47 17.49
C ASN A 246 -21.93 -21.08 16.87
N ALA A 247 -21.74 -21.02 15.54
CA ALA A 247 -21.54 -19.76 14.83
C ALA A 247 -22.73 -18.80 15.07
N SER A 248 -22.43 -17.55 15.43
CA SER A 248 -23.46 -16.51 15.47
C SER A 248 -23.93 -16.18 14.05
N LYS A 249 -25.20 -15.80 13.90
CA LYS A 249 -25.68 -15.23 12.64
C LYS A 249 -24.92 -13.94 12.36
N ILE A 250 -24.58 -13.72 11.10
CA ILE A 250 -23.82 -12.56 10.65
C ILE A 250 -24.58 -11.73 9.63
N LEU A 251 -24.24 -10.44 9.57
CA LEU A 251 -24.62 -9.51 8.53
C LEU A 251 -23.34 -9.02 7.84
N PRO A 252 -22.89 -9.69 6.76
CA PRO A 252 -21.64 -9.36 6.11
C PRO A 252 -21.79 -8.18 5.15
N PHE A 253 -20.89 -7.20 5.28
CA PHE A 253 -20.74 -6.06 4.39
C PHE A 253 -19.38 -6.10 3.69
N ILE A 254 -19.38 -5.71 2.42
CA ILE A 254 -18.15 -5.30 1.74
C ILE A 254 -18.35 -3.88 1.22
N LEU A 255 -17.53 -2.95 1.72
CA LEU A 255 -17.56 -1.54 1.32
C LEU A 255 -16.72 -1.35 0.07
N VAL A 256 -17.28 -0.70 -0.95
CA VAL A 256 -16.61 -0.51 -2.25
C VAL A 256 -16.88 0.86 -2.84
N ASP A 257 -15.91 1.43 -3.56
CA ASP A 257 -16.15 2.57 -4.45
C ASP A 257 -16.71 2.12 -5.80
N ASP A 258 -16.18 1.02 -6.33
CA ASP A 258 -16.56 0.47 -7.62
C ASP A 258 -16.38 -1.04 -7.65
N ILE A 259 -17.15 -1.75 -8.48
CA ILE A 259 -17.08 -3.22 -8.58
C ILE A 259 -17.61 -3.72 -9.93
N GLU A 260 -16.95 -4.71 -10.51
CA GLU A 260 -17.40 -5.35 -11.73
C GLU A 260 -18.74 -6.10 -11.53
N PRO A 261 -19.65 -6.13 -12.53
CA PRO A 261 -20.91 -6.87 -12.45
C PRO A 261 -20.79 -8.32 -11.96
N LYS A 262 -19.79 -9.08 -12.41
CA LYS A 262 -19.58 -10.48 -11.99
C LYS A 262 -19.25 -10.61 -10.50
N ALA A 263 -18.39 -9.72 -10.00
CA ALA A 263 -18.05 -9.69 -8.58
C ALA A 263 -19.26 -9.29 -7.72
N LEU A 264 -20.06 -8.32 -8.18
CA LEU A 264 -21.31 -7.93 -7.53
C LEU A 264 -22.33 -9.09 -7.47
N GLU A 265 -22.49 -9.81 -8.58
CA GLU A 265 -23.36 -10.99 -8.64
C GLU A 265 -22.88 -12.07 -7.66
N LEU A 266 -21.58 -12.37 -7.65
CA LEU A 266 -20.99 -13.37 -6.76
C LEU A 266 -21.22 -13.02 -5.29
N LEU A 267 -21.03 -11.76 -4.89
CA LEU A 267 -21.29 -11.29 -3.52
C LEU A 267 -22.77 -11.44 -3.13
N LYS A 268 -23.69 -10.97 -4.00
CA LYS A 268 -25.13 -11.06 -3.76
C LYS A 268 -25.60 -12.51 -3.64
N LYS A 269 -25.09 -13.40 -4.50
CA LYS A 269 -25.39 -14.84 -4.46
C LYS A 269 -24.97 -15.49 -3.14
N ASN A 270 -23.95 -14.96 -2.47
CA ASN A 270 -23.47 -15.43 -1.16
C ASN A 270 -24.07 -14.63 0.02
N GLY A 271 -25.12 -13.82 -0.20
CA GLY A 271 -25.82 -13.09 0.86
C GLY A 271 -25.01 -11.94 1.46
N ILE A 272 -24.04 -11.40 0.72
CA ILE A 272 -23.19 -10.29 1.18
C ILE A 272 -23.79 -8.96 0.72
N ILE A 273 -23.88 -8.01 1.65
CA ILE A 273 -24.32 -6.65 1.37
C ILE A 273 -23.15 -5.87 0.78
N VAL A 274 -23.36 -5.31 -0.40
CA VAL A 274 -22.38 -4.43 -1.05
C VAL A 274 -22.69 -2.99 -0.68
N GLY A 275 -21.86 -2.43 0.19
CA GLY A 275 -21.97 -1.05 0.66
C GLY A 275 -21.23 -0.10 -0.28
N PHE A 276 -21.89 0.33 -1.34
CA PHE A 276 -21.32 1.34 -2.23
C PHE A 276 -21.15 2.67 -1.49
N ILE A 277 -19.93 3.19 -1.45
CA ILE A 277 -19.57 4.43 -0.72
C ILE A 277 -20.45 5.60 -1.17
N ARG A 278 -20.73 5.72 -2.48
CA ARG A 278 -21.63 6.75 -3.03
C ARG A 278 -23.07 6.66 -2.53
N GLU A 279 -23.56 5.45 -2.27
CA GLU A 279 -24.94 5.22 -1.81
C GLU A 279 -25.05 5.40 -0.29
N LEU A 280 -23.99 5.05 0.45
CA LEU A 280 -23.94 5.17 1.90
C LEU A 280 -23.68 6.61 2.37
N PHE A 281 -22.82 7.35 1.68
CA PHE A 281 -22.33 8.66 2.14
C PHE A 281 -22.57 9.80 1.14
N GLY A 282 -23.18 9.50 0.00
CA GLY A 282 -23.51 10.47 -1.04
C GLY A 282 -22.43 10.60 -2.12
N GLN A 283 -22.89 10.96 -3.33
CA GLN A 283 -22.08 11.04 -4.54
C GLN A 283 -20.86 11.97 -4.39
N LYS A 284 -21.06 13.19 -3.87
CA LYS A 284 -19.97 14.18 -3.72
C LYS A 284 -18.83 13.68 -2.85
N TYR A 285 -19.15 13.01 -1.73
CA TYR A 285 -18.16 12.42 -0.85
C TYR A 285 -17.35 11.35 -1.58
N ALA A 286 -18.03 10.43 -2.27
CA ALA A 286 -17.37 9.35 -3.01
C ALA A 286 -16.47 9.88 -4.14
N ASP A 287 -16.96 10.86 -4.91
CA ASP A 287 -16.19 11.47 -6.00
C ASP A 287 -14.95 12.20 -5.49
N THR A 288 -15.07 12.92 -4.36
CA THR A 288 -13.92 13.60 -3.72
C THR A 288 -12.83 12.58 -3.37
N LEU A 289 -13.20 11.44 -2.77
CA LEU A 289 -12.24 10.40 -2.41
C LEU A 289 -11.61 9.72 -3.63
N LYS A 290 -12.41 9.45 -4.69
CA LYS A 290 -11.92 8.84 -5.92
C LYS A 290 -10.97 9.78 -6.68
N ASN A 291 -11.28 11.07 -6.71
CA ASN A 291 -10.41 12.12 -7.26
C ASN A 291 -9.11 12.24 -6.48
N LEU A 292 -9.15 12.15 -5.15
CA LEU A 292 -7.95 12.12 -4.31
C LEU A 292 -7.05 10.94 -4.67
N VAL A 293 -7.58 9.71 -4.75
CA VAL A 293 -6.79 8.55 -5.17
C VAL A 293 -6.19 8.75 -6.57
N SER A 294 -6.96 9.29 -7.52
CA SER A 294 -6.49 9.54 -8.88
C SER A 294 -5.30 10.52 -8.94
N VAL A 295 -5.38 11.62 -8.17
CA VAL A 295 -4.32 12.63 -8.06
C VAL A 295 -3.08 12.03 -7.40
N LEU A 296 -3.25 11.26 -6.32
CA LEU A 296 -2.15 10.60 -5.61
C LEU A 296 -1.45 9.55 -6.48
N ASN A 297 -2.22 8.73 -7.20
CA ASN A 297 -1.67 7.65 -8.05
C ASN A 297 -0.84 8.15 -9.22
N ASN A 298 -1.07 9.38 -9.68
CA ASN A 298 -0.41 9.96 -10.83
C ASN A 298 0.16 11.33 -10.48
N ALA A 299 0.82 11.46 -9.33
CA ALA A 299 1.25 12.74 -8.77
C ALA A 299 2.02 13.61 -9.76
N GLY A 300 3.11 13.09 -10.34
CA GLY A 300 3.94 13.82 -11.31
C GLY A 300 3.19 14.23 -12.57
N ALA A 301 2.34 13.35 -13.11
CA ALA A 301 1.52 13.65 -14.28
C ALA A 301 0.41 14.68 -13.97
N SER A 302 -0.19 14.58 -12.79
CA SER A 302 -1.22 15.52 -12.32
C SER A 302 -0.64 16.92 -12.16
N LEU A 303 0.51 17.05 -11.51
CA LEU A 303 1.22 18.33 -11.33
C LEU A 303 1.68 18.96 -12.65
N LYS A 304 1.86 18.16 -13.72
CA LYS A 304 2.27 18.65 -15.04
C LYS A 304 1.08 19.07 -15.91
N ASN A 305 -0.01 18.29 -15.90
CA ASN A 305 -1.12 18.48 -16.82
C ASN A 305 -2.22 19.38 -16.26
N ASP A 306 -2.47 19.31 -14.96
CA ASP A 306 -3.56 20.02 -14.28
C ASP A 306 -3.18 20.30 -12.81
N PRO A 307 -2.23 21.23 -12.58
CA PRO A 307 -1.69 21.49 -11.25
C PRO A 307 -2.74 22.08 -10.29
N ASP A 308 -3.85 22.64 -10.78
CA ASP A 308 -4.90 23.20 -9.94
C ASP A 308 -5.87 22.15 -9.39
N LYS A 309 -5.98 20.98 -10.02
CA LYS A 309 -6.94 19.94 -9.65
C LYS A 309 -6.80 19.49 -8.19
N TYR A 310 -5.58 19.35 -7.69
CA TYR A 310 -5.36 18.95 -6.30
C TYR A 310 -5.71 20.08 -5.31
N LEU A 311 -5.60 21.34 -5.73
CA LEU A 311 -5.97 22.50 -4.90
C LEU A 311 -7.49 22.60 -4.73
N ASP A 312 -8.22 22.37 -5.83
CA ASP A 312 -9.68 22.27 -5.79
C ASP A 312 -10.13 21.11 -4.88
N LEU A 313 -9.44 19.96 -4.97
CA LEU A 313 -9.67 18.81 -4.12
C LEU A 313 -9.42 19.10 -2.62
N ILE A 314 -8.36 19.84 -2.26
CA ILE A 314 -8.13 20.26 -0.86
C ILE A 314 -9.35 21.04 -0.36
N SER A 315 -9.88 21.95 -1.17
CA SER A 315 -11.03 22.77 -0.82
C SER A 315 -12.30 21.94 -0.63
N GLU A 316 -12.53 20.94 -1.49
CA GLU A 316 -13.64 20.00 -1.35
C GLU A 316 -13.50 19.12 -0.11
N LEU A 317 -12.31 18.57 0.15
CA LEU A 317 -12.04 17.75 1.33
C LEU A 317 -12.27 18.53 2.61
N LYS A 318 -11.84 19.79 2.71
CA LYS A 318 -12.15 20.62 3.89
C LYS A 318 -13.65 20.77 4.13
N LYS A 319 -14.46 20.80 3.08
CA LYS A 319 -15.91 20.99 3.17
C LYS A 319 -16.64 19.70 3.54
N TYR A 320 -16.24 18.58 2.96
CA TYR A 320 -16.97 17.31 3.06
C TYR A 320 -16.34 16.31 4.02
N ASN A 321 -15.05 16.49 4.37
CA ASN A 321 -14.28 15.55 5.17
C ASN A 321 -13.03 16.20 5.82
N GLU A 322 -13.25 17.15 6.73
CA GLU A 322 -12.17 17.87 7.41
C GLU A 322 -11.22 16.94 8.19
N GLY A 323 -11.77 15.87 8.78
CA GLY A 323 -10.99 14.85 9.49
C GLY A 323 -9.96 14.18 8.58
N LEU A 324 -10.40 13.68 7.42
CA LEU A 324 -9.48 13.11 6.43
C LEU A 324 -8.47 14.14 5.93
N ALA A 325 -8.92 15.36 5.59
CA ALA A 325 -8.04 16.43 5.12
C ALA A 325 -6.87 16.65 6.09
N ASN A 326 -7.16 16.74 7.39
CA ASN A 326 -6.14 16.90 8.42
C ASN A 326 -5.20 15.68 8.53
N ASN A 327 -5.72 14.46 8.40
CA ASN A 327 -4.90 13.23 8.45
C ASN A 327 -3.90 13.15 7.29
N ILE A 328 -4.29 13.59 6.09
CA ILE A 328 -3.47 13.53 4.88
C ILE A 328 -2.73 14.85 4.60
N LYS A 329 -2.74 15.80 5.55
CA LYS A 329 -2.16 17.14 5.39
C LYS A 329 -0.67 17.08 5.02
N GLY A 330 0.08 16.10 5.54
CA GLY A 330 1.48 15.87 5.16
C GLY A 330 1.63 15.59 3.66
N THR A 331 0.92 14.56 3.16
CA THR A 331 0.91 14.18 1.75
C THR A 331 0.48 15.33 0.84
N LEU A 332 -0.57 16.06 1.21
CA LEU A 332 -1.03 17.21 0.44
C LEU A 332 0.00 18.36 0.40
N PHE A 333 0.84 18.47 1.44
CA PHE A 333 1.92 19.46 1.46
C PHE A 333 3.05 19.09 0.50
N GLU A 334 3.36 17.81 0.33
CA GLU A 334 4.30 17.34 -0.68
C GLU A 334 3.84 17.71 -2.10
N PHE A 335 2.53 17.66 -2.37
CA PHE A 335 1.96 18.16 -3.62
C PHE A 335 2.15 19.66 -3.80
N VAL A 336 2.04 20.45 -2.74
CA VAL A 336 2.33 21.90 -2.78
C VAL A 336 3.78 22.15 -3.16
N ILE A 337 4.73 21.47 -2.52
CA ILE A 337 6.16 21.64 -2.83
C ILE A 337 6.47 21.09 -4.24
N GLY A 338 5.87 19.98 -4.63
CA GLY A 338 5.90 19.46 -6.00
C GLY A 338 5.42 20.48 -7.01
N HIS A 339 4.27 21.14 -6.78
CA HIS A 339 3.75 22.21 -7.64
C HIS A 339 4.73 23.39 -7.72
N ILE A 340 5.31 23.83 -6.60
CA ILE A 340 6.32 24.90 -6.61
C ILE A 340 7.49 24.57 -7.54
N HIS A 341 7.90 23.30 -7.60
CA HIS A 341 8.96 22.86 -8.51
C HIS A 341 8.47 22.51 -9.92
N SER A 342 7.19 22.23 -10.14
CA SER A 342 6.67 21.79 -11.46
C SER A 342 6.66 22.91 -12.48
N VAL A 343 6.52 24.16 -12.03
CA VAL A 343 6.51 25.34 -12.89
C VAL A 343 7.85 25.54 -13.60
N ASP A 344 8.97 25.30 -12.91
CA ASP A 344 10.31 25.57 -13.43
C ASP A 344 11.08 24.30 -13.86
N SER A 345 10.62 23.11 -13.47
CA SER A 345 11.30 21.85 -13.79
C SER A 345 10.85 21.29 -15.14
N ASN A 346 11.80 21.20 -16.08
CA ASN A 346 11.53 20.65 -17.40
C ASN A 346 11.57 19.12 -17.48
N ASN A 347 11.96 18.38 -16.43
CA ASN A 347 12.37 16.97 -16.62
C ASN A 347 11.68 15.87 -15.80
N SER A 348 11.20 16.06 -14.57
CA SER A 348 10.34 15.07 -13.87
C SER A 348 10.18 15.46 -12.42
N ILE A 349 8.99 15.20 -11.85
CA ILE A 349 8.73 15.26 -10.42
C ILE A 349 8.23 13.91 -9.94
N ASP A 350 8.90 13.38 -8.93
CA ASP A 350 8.45 12.22 -8.17
C ASP A 350 8.13 12.66 -6.74
N LEU A 351 6.98 12.24 -6.22
CA LEU A 351 6.60 12.44 -4.81
C LEU A 351 6.72 11.09 -4.07
N GLY A 352 7.18 11.10 -2.82
CA GLY A 352 7.29 9.90 -1.98
C GLY A 352 8.19 8.80 -2.57
N ARG A 353 9.30 9.18 -3.21
CA ARG A 353 10.19 8.23 -3.89
C ARG A 353 11.05 7.48 -2.88
N GLU A 354 11.03 6.16 -2.96
CA GLU A 354 11.82 5.31 -2.09
C GLU A 354 13.13 4.85 -2.72
N ILE A 355 14.18 4.83 -1.90
CA ILE A 355 15.49 4.33 -2.26
C ILE A 355 16.03 3.40 -1.18
N PHE A 356 16.90 2.47 -1.59
CA PHE A 356 17.63 1.59 -0.68
C PHE A 356 19.11 1.93 -0.75
N GLU A 357 19.62 2.57 0.30
CA GLU A 357 21.03 2.93 0.41
C GLU A 357 21.50 2.88 1.86
N ASN A 358 22.82 2.73 2.04
CA ASN A 358 23.44 2.71 3.37
C ASN A 358 22.81 1.68 4.33
N ASN A 359 22.46 0.51 3.78
CA ASN A 359 21.78 -0.59 4.48
C ASN A 359 20.41 -0.21 5.09
N GLY A 360 19.81 0.87 4.59
CA GLY A 360 18.53 1.37 5.03
C GLY A 360 17.62 1.72 3.85
N LYS A 361 16.34 1.83 4.17
CA LYS A 361 15.33 2.37 3.29
C LYS A 361 15.13 3.85 3.62
N HIS A 362 15.11 4.68 2.59
CA HIS A 362 14.93 6.12 2.73
C HIS A 362 13.87 6.63 1.74
N GLU A 363 12.98 7.48 2.22
CA GLU A 363 11.95 8.14 1.41
C GLU A 363 12.37 9.59 1.13
N ILE A 364 12.25 9.98 -0.14
CA ILE A 364 12.41 11.33 -0.66
C ILE A 364 11.00 11.89 -0.90
N ASP A 365 10.57 12.85 -0.07
CA ASP A 365 9.21 13.39 -0.12
C ASP A 365 8.94 14.07 -1.46
N VAL A 366 9.87 14.89 -1.96
CA VAL A 366 9.82 15.47 -3.32
C VAL A 366 11.18 15.37 -4.00
N LEU A 367 11.23 14.73 -5.17
CA LEU A 367 12.37 14.70 -6.06
C LEU A 367 12.04 15.47 -7.33
N ALA A 368 12.76 16.56 -7.61
CA ALA A 368 12.59 17.35 -8.83
C ALA A 368 13.87 17.37 -9.66
N VAL A 369 13.74 17.03 -10.94
CA VAL A 369 14.86 16.99 -11.90
C VAL A 369 14.77 18.21 -12.81
N TYR A 370 15.80 19.04 -12.78
CA TYR A 370 15.98 20.20 -13.66
C TYR A 370 17.03 19.88 -14.73
N ASN A 371 17.30 20.83 -15.63
CA ASN A 371 18.35 20.67 -16.65
C ASN A 371 19.75 20.66 -16.01
N ASP A 372 20.02 21.53 -15.05
CA ASP A 372 21.32 21.76 -14.44
C ASP A 372 21.45 21.24 -13.00
N LYS A 373 20.33 20.86 -12.36
CA LYS A 373 20.29 20.43 -10.96
C LYS A 373 19.27 19.33 -10.65
N ILE A 374 19.45 18.69 -9.50
CA ILE A 374 18.53 17.75 -8.86
C ILE A 374 18.18 18.29 -7.48
N ILE A 375 16.89 18.36 -7.17
CA ILE A 375 16.39 18.80 -5.86
C ILE A 375 15.83 17.60 -5.11
N PHE A 376 16.32 17.41 -3.88
CA PHE A 376 15.75 16.50 -2.88
C PHE A 376 15.12 17.34 -1.78
N ALA A 377 13.80 17.39 -1.72
CA ALA A 377 13.06 18.17 -0.73
C ALA A 377 12.41 17.26 0.33
N GLU A 378 12.66 17.59 1.59
CA GLU A 378 11.97 17.03 2.75
C GLU A 378 10.84 18.00 3.17
N CYS A 379 9.65 17.48 3.42
CA CYS A 379 8.43 18.24 3.65
C CYS A 379 7.87 17.96 5.05
N LYS A 380 7.59 19.03 5.81
CA LYS A 380 6.96 18.91 7.13
C LYS A 380 5.78 19.86 7.32
N ALA A 381 4.59 19.28 7.31
CA ALA A 381 3.35 19.96 7.67
C ALA A 381 2.75 19.39 8.97
N THR A 382 3.25 19.85 10.11
CA THR A 382 2.73 19.49 11.45
C THR A 382 2.38 20.72 12.25
N ASN A 383 1.49 20.60 13.25
CA ASN A 383 1.06 21.73 14.08
C ASN A 383 2.17 22.30 15.00
N SER A 384 3.24 21.53 15.21
CA SER A 384 4.44 21.93 15.94
C SER A 384 5.56 22.34 14.98
N SER A 385 6.49 23.14 15.49
CA SER A 385 7.80 23.38 14.89
C SER A 385 8.58 22.08 14.69
N THR A 386 9.55 22.12 13.78
CA THR A 386 10.43 20.97 13.49
C THR A 386 11.56 20.89 14.51
N SER A 387 11.69 19.72 15.14
CA SER A 387 12.66 19.45 16.20
C SER A 387 14.07 19.14 15.69
N VAL A 388 15.04 19.34 16.56
CA VAL A 388 16.47 19.05 16.35
C VAL A 388 16.71 17.61 15.90
N GLU A 389 16.05 16.64 16.57
CA GLU A 389 16.18 15.22 16.25
C GLU A 389 15.83 14.91 14.79
N LYS A 390 14.80 15.57 14.24
CA LYS A 390 14.39 15.39 12.84
C LYS A 390 15.43 15.96 11.89
N ILE A 391 15.98 17.13 12.19
CA ILE A 391 17.02 17.76 11.37
C ILE A 391 18.32 16.95 11.42
N GLU A 392 18.75 16.48 12.59
CA GLU A 392 19.93 15.63 12.73
C GLU A 392 19.75 14.30 11.99
N LYS A 393 18.56 13.69 12.06
CA LYS A 393 18.26 12.49 11.26
C LYS A 393 18.36 12.76 9.76
N TRP A 394 17.78 13.85 9.28
CA TRP A 394 17.84 14.22 7.87
C TRP A 394 19.29 14.45 7.40
N LYS A 395 20.04 15.25 8.15
CA LYS A 395 21.45 15.58 7.91
C LYS A 395 22.36 14.36 7.92
N ASN A 396 22.25 13.49 8.93
CA ASN A 396 23.21 12.40 9.15
C ASN A 396 22.82 11.10 8.44
N GLN A 397 21.55 10.92 8.06
CA GLN A 397 21.07 9.67 7.44
C GLN A 397 20.55 9.88 6.02
N LYS A 398 19.55 10.76 5.84
CA LYS A 398 18.88 10.93 4.54
C LYS A 398 19.79 11.58 3.50
N ILE A 399 20.42 12.72 3.80
CA ILE A 399 21.31 13.42 2.84
C ILE A 399 22.43 12.49 2.33
N PRO A 400 23.20 11.78 3.18
CA PRO A 400 24.22 10.84 2.71
C PRO A 400 23.67 9.72 1.82
N ALA A 401 22.50 9.17 2.15
CA ALA A 401 21.85 8.14 1.34
C ALA A 401 21.44 8.66 -0.04
N PHE A 402 20.78 9.82 -0.09
CA PHE A 402 20.35 10.45 -1.34
C PHE A 402 21.52 10.79 -2.25
N ARG A 403 22.62 11.30 -1.69
CA ARG A 403 23.84 11.59 -2.45
C ARG A 403 24.43 10.35 -3.09
N LYS A 404 24.60 9.28 -2.32
CA LYS A 404 25.13 8.01 -2.82
C LYS A 404 24.25 7.42 -3.91
N TRP A 405 22.94 7.52 -3.75
CA TRP A 405 21.98 7.08 -4.75
C TRP A 405 22.05 7.91 -6.03
N ALA A 406 22.16 9.23 -5.91
CA ALA A 406 22.30 10.16 -7.04
C ALA A 406 23.57 9.88 -7.86
N GLU A 407 24.68 9.53 -7.21
CA GLU A 407 25.95 9.16 -7.87
C GLU A 407 25.82 7.92 -8.77
N LYS A 408 24.85 7.04 -8.49
CA LYS A 408 24.56 5.86 -9.33
C LYS A 408 23.70 6.18 -10.55
N GLN A 409 23.08 7.37 -10.60
CA GLN A 409 22.23 7.76 -11.72
C GLN A 409 23.07 8.37 -12.83
N GLU A 410 23.26 7.62 -13.92
CA GLU A 410 24.12 8.05 -15.03
C GLU A 410 23.69 9.39 -15.65
N THR A 411 22.39 9.63 -15.75
CA THR A 411 21.81 10.86 -16.31
C THR A 411 22.02 12.09 -15.43
N TRP A 412 22.52 11.92 -14.19
CA TRP A 412 22.68 13.01 -13.21
C TRP A 412 24.14 13.40 -12.94
N LYS A 413 25.12 12.71 -13.54
CA LYS A 413 26.57 12.91 -13.28
C LYS A 413 27.05 14.37 -13.31
N ASN A 414 26.44 15.21 -14.15
CA ASN A 414 26.83 16.61 -14.34
C ASN A 414 25.86 17.63 -13.71
N LYS A 415 24.88 17.19 -12.92
CA LYS A 415 23.88 18.06 -12.31
C LYS A 415 24.27 18.40 -10.87
N LYS A 416 24.01 19.64 -10.46
CA LYS A 416 24.20 20.08 -9.07
C LYS A 416 23.16 19.40 -8.17
N LEU A 417 23.56 18.97 -6.98
CA LEU A 417 22.62 18.47 -5.99
C LEU A 417 22.21 19.60 -5.04
N GLU A 418 20.92 19.78 -4.85
CA GLU A 418 20.33 20.69 -3.86
C GLU A 418 19.43 19.90 -2.91
N PHE A 419 19.61 20.14 -1.61
CA PHE A 419 18.80 19.55 -0.54
C PHE A 419 17.97 20.64 0.10
N GLU A 420 16.67 20.46 0.14
CA GLU A 420 15.75 21.45 0.67
C GLU A 420 14.96 20.88 1.85
N TYR A 421 14.74 21.68 2.88
CA TYR A 421 13.85 21.33 3.99
C TYR A 421 12.72 22.34 4.10
N TRP A 422 11.48 21.88 4.04
CA TRP A 422 10.28 22.72 4.04
C TRP A 422 9.45 22.48 5.28
N SER A 423 9.19 23.52 6.09
CA SER A 423 8.40 23.39 7.33
C SER A 423 7.32 24.46 7.43
N THR A 424 6.05 24.04 7.50
CA THR A 424 4.91 24.98 7.57
C THR A 424 4.89 25.80 8.88
N ASN A 425 5.38 25.22 9.99
CA ASN A 425 5.43 25.87 11.30
C ASN A 425 6.87 26.18 11.76
N GLY A 426 7.82 26.25 10.82
CA GLY A 426 9.21 26.62 11.11
C GLY A 426 9.98 25.57 11.91
N TYR A 427 10.97 26.04 12.66
CA TYR A 427 11.99 25.21 13.31
C TYR A 427 12.17 25.66 14.75
N ASP A 428 12.54 24.73 15.63
CA ASP A 428 13.04 25.11 16.95
C ASP A 428 14.41 25.80 16.80
N ASN A 429 14.77 26.69 17.73
CA ASN A 429 15.99 27.50 17.64
C ASN A 429 17.26 26.67 17.38
N GLU A 430 17.40 25.53 18.06
CA GLU A 430 18.56 24.66 17.87
C GLU A 430 18.53 23.95 16.50
N ALA A 431 17.36 23.57 16.01
CA ALA A 431 17.19 22.99 14.68
C ALA A 431 17.53 24.00 13.58
N GLU A 432 17.10 25.26 13.75
CA GLU A 432 17.43 26.36 12.86
C GLU A 432 18.94 26.66 12.84
N ASN A 433 19.59 26.66 14.02
CA ASN A 433 21.04 26.84 14.12
C ASN A 433 21.81 25.76 13.34
N ILE A 434 21.36 24.50 13.43
CA ILE A 434 21.96 23.40 12.65
C ILE A 434 21.77 23.63 11.16
N LEU A 435 20.54 23.94 10.71
CA LEU A 435 20.23 24.21 9.30
C LEU A 435 21.06 25.36 8.73
N LYS A 436 21.19 26.45 9.49
CA LYS A 436 22.05 27.59 9.13
C LYS A 436 23.50 27.15 8.97
N SER A 437 24.07 26.49 9.98
CA SER A 437 25.45 26.01 9.97
C SER A 437 25.76 25.08 8.79
N ILE A 438 24.88 24.13 8.49
CA ILE A 438 25.10 23.21 7.35
C ILE A 438 24.90 23.90 6.01
N SER A 439 24.00 24.89 5.91
CA SER A 439 23.81 25.67 4.67
C SER A 439 25.02 26.53 4.32
N GLU A 440 25.70 27.08 5.32
CA GLU A 440 26.89 27.92 5.14
C GLU A 440 28.17 27.09 4.88
N SER A 441 28.25 25.88 5.46
CA SER A 441 29.45 25.03 5.37
C SER A 441 29.48 24.05 4.19
N ALA A 442 28.31 23.73 3.60
CA ALA A 442 28.22 22.78 2.48
C ALA A 442 28.84 23.35 1.19
N LYS A 443 29.94 22.75 0.71
CA LYS A 443 30.65 23.17 -0.52
C LYS A 443 30.33 22.32 -1.76
N LYS A 444 30.02 21.04 -1.58
CA LYS A 444 29.82 20.08 -2.68
C LYS A 444 28.38 20.04 -3.22
N PHE A 445 27.45 20.58 -2.46
CA PHE A 445 26.02 20.61 -2.74
C PHE A 445 25.40 21.80 -2.02
N LYS A 446 24.20 22.21 -2.42
CA LYS A 446 23.48 23.31 -1.77
C LYS A 446 22.51 22.75 -0.73
N ILE A 447 22.39 23.40 0.42
CA ILE A 447 21.33 23.15 1.39
C ILE A 447 20.50 24.42 1.53
N SER A 448 19.19 24.32 1.42
CA SER A 448 18.24 25.41 1.67
C SER A 448 17.16 24.95 2.64
N TYR A 449 16.58 25.88 3.40
CA TYR A 449 15.47 25.59 4.29
C TYR A 449 14.45 26.72 4.25
N PHE A 450 13.17 26.38 4.38
CA PHE A 450 12.05 27.28 4.14
C PHE A 450 11.00 27.14 5.24
N SER A 451 10.72 28.25 5.91
CA SER A 451 9.64 28.38 6.89
C SER A 451 8.29 28.68 6.22
N GLY A 452 7.21 28.72 7.01
CA GLY A 452 5.88 29.13 6.55
C GLY A 452 5.87 30.50 5.85
N ALA A 453 6.65 31.46 6.34
CA ALA A 453 6.78 32.78 5.73
C ALA A 453 7.47 32.72 4.36
N ASP A 454 8.52 31.90 4.23
CA ASP A 454 9.24 31.71 2.98
C ASP A 454 8.37 31.01 1.93
N ILE A 455 7.59 30.01 2.35
CA ILE A 455 6.62 29.32 1.49
C ILE A 455 5.59 30.32 0.94
N ARG A 456 4.98 31.13 1.82
CA ARG A 456 4.03 32.18 1.43
C ARG A 456 4.63 33.20 0.47
N LYS A 457 5.87 33.63 0.72
CA LYS A 457 6.58 34.54 -0.16
C LYS A 457 6.79 33.94 -1.54
N ARG A 458 7.12 32.64 -1.62
CA ARG A 458 7.36 31.95 -2.89
C ARG A 458 6.07 31.78 -3.70
N THR A 459 4.96 31.42 -3.06
CA THR A 459 3.66 31.34 -3.76
C THR A 459 3.19 32.70 -4.27
N LEU A 460 3.45 33.79 -3.53
CA LEU A 460 3.21 35.15 -4.00
C LEU A 460 4.03 35.49 -5.26
N GLN A 461 5.30 35.09 -5.30
CA GLN A 461 6.19 35.33 -6.44
C GLN A 461 5.76 34.56 -7.70
N MET A 462 5.20 33.36 -7.53
CA MET A 462 4.65 32.56 -8.62
C MET A 462 3.40 33.17 -9.25
N LYS A 463 2.76 34.15 -8.59
CA LYS A 463 1.49 34.77 -9.01
C LYS A 463 0.34 33.77 -9.18
N ASP A 464 0.42 32.63 -8.51
CA ASP A 464 -0.63 31.63 -8.45
C ASP A 464 -1.55 31.91 -7.26
N LYS A 465 -2.75 32.43 -7.57
CA LYS A 465 -3.74 32.79 -6.56
C LYS A 465 -4.29 31.55 -5.83
N LYS A 466 -4.56 30.45 -6.54
CA LYS A 466 -5.16 29.24 -5.94
C LYS A 466 -4.15 28.56 -5.02
N LEU A 467 -2.90 28.43 -5.44
CA LEU A 467 -1.83 27.85 -4.62
C LEU A 467 -1.62 28.67 -3.35
N LYS A 468 -1.57 30.00 -3.48
CA LYS A 468 -1.48 30.91 -2.33
C LYS A 468 -2.66 30.73 -1.37
N GLU A 469 -3.89 30.68 -1.87
CA GLU A 469 -5.09 30.48 -1.05
C GLU A 469 -5.07 29.13 -0.32
N ALA A 470 -4.65 28.04 -0.98
CA ALA A 470 -4.51 26.74 -0.33
C ALA A 470 -3.43 26.77 0.78
N VAL A 471 -2.27 27.38 0.51
CA VAL A 471 -1.20 27.56 1.51
C VAL A 471 -1.69 28.34 2.73
N ASP A 472 -2.29 29.51 2.51
CA ASP A 472 -2.75 30.39 3.58
C ASP A 472 -3.89 29.75 4.39
N ASN A 473 -4.85 29.08 3.73
CA ASN A 473 -6.08 28.60 4.38
C ASN A 473 -5.98 27.19 4.98
N PHE A 474 -5.02 26.38 4.55
CA PHE A 474 -4.95 24.97 4.96
C PHE A 474 -3.63 24.58 5.62
N PHE A 475 -2.51 25.15 5.18
CA PHE A 475 -1.19 24.75 5.67
C PHE A 475 -0.67 25.67 6.77
N LEU A 476 -0.77 26.99 6.56
CA LEU A 476 -0.27 28.00 7.50
C LEU A 476 -1.32 28.33 8.58
N LYS A 477 -0.84 28.80 9.73
CA LYS A 477 -1.71 29.40 10.75
C LYS A 477 -2.11 30.79 10.27
N THR A 478 -3.39 31.14 10.44
CA THR A 478 -4.01 32.39 9.97
C THR A 478 -3.44 33.67 10.59
N ASN A 479 -2.46 33.58 11.51
CA ASN A 479 -1.82 34.70 12.20
C ASN A 479 -0.32 34.83 11.85
N LEU A 480 -0.01 34.93 10.55
CA LEU A 480 1.31 35.36 10.04
C LEU A 480 1.21 36.70 9.34
#